data_AF-A0A327GZW3-F1
#
_entry.id   AF-A0A327GZW3-F1
#
_cell.length_a   1.000
_cell.length_b   1.000
_cell.length_c   1.000
_cell.angle_alpha   90.00
_cell.angle_beta   90.00
_cell.angle_gamma   90.00
#
_symmetry.space_group_name_H-M   'P 1'
#
loop_
_entity.id
_entity.type
_entity.pdbx_description
1 polymer ?
#
loop_
_entity_poly.entity_id
_entity_poly.type
_entity_poly.pdbx_seq_one_letter_code
_entity_poly.pdbx_strand_id
1 'polypeptide(L)'
;MGDKGSGLLGDVAQPNVPPHIPEGAIIDSLAALSGVTDAVFMPWIEDRIQLIWLESNDDRLGMTRFEEGSGELNRRRRLRLDPGVVTIGLHPALLEDEMLYKHTFVHEFLHASGLTLHSPKHDELTHSVAPMPKLKESPLLQRMRNSVLGGLKVQHWECKNCGYSWDRTTVRKPSRCHKCARPL
;
A
#
# COMPACT_ATOMS: atom_id res chain seq x y z
N MET A 1 -6.49 -1.16 -32.08
CA MET A 1 -5.46 -1.29 -31.03
C MET A 1 -5.94 -0.43 -29.88
N GLY A 2 -6.52 -1.05 -28.85
CA GLY A 2 -7.09 -0.33 -27.72
C GLY A 2 -5.97 0.26 -26.88
N ASP A 3 -6.02 1.57 -26.68
CA ASP A 3 -5.18 2.29 -25.74
C ASP A 3 -5.39 1.64 -24.37
N LYS A 4 -4.40 0.89 -23.88
CA LYS A 4 -4.44 0.34 -22.53
C LYS A 4 -4.34 1.57 -21.63
N GLY A 5 -5.48 2.00 -21.10
CA GLY A 5 -5.52 3.12 -20.16
C GLY A 5 -4.47 2.88 -19.09
N SER A 6 -3.46 3.74 -19.05
CA SER A 6 -2.43 3.79 -18.02
C SER A 6 -3.12 3.61 -16.65
N GLY A 7 -2.74 2.57 -15.92
CA GLY A 7 -3.34 2.20 -14.63
C GLY A 7 -3.24 3.33 -13.59
N LEU A 8 -3.79 3.10 -12.39
CA LEU A 8 -3.82 4.10 -11.31
C LEU A 8 -2.44 4.73 -11.02
N LEU A 9 -1.39 3.93 -11.19
CA LEU A 9 -0.01 4.26 -10.90
C LEU A 9 0.79 4.84 -12.07
N GLY A 10 0.20 4.92 -13.26
CA GLY A 10 0.91 5.36 -14.46
C GLY A 10 1.72 4.23 -15.12
N ASP A 11 2.01 4.35 -16.42
CA ASP A 11 3.04 3.51 -17.05
C ASP A 11 4.43 3.99 -16.61
N VAL A 12 4.99 3.38 -15.56
CA VAL A 12 6.34 3.68 -15.07
C VAL A 12 7.38 2.79 -15.75
N ALA A 13 8.53 3.34 -16.13
CA ALA A 13 9.60 2.51 -16.70
C ALA A 13 10.11 1.48 -15.68
N GLN A 14 10.29 0.23 -16.12
CA GLN A 14 10.83 -0.80 -15.24
C GLN A 14 12.30 -0.51 -14.90
N PRO A 15 12.71 -0.54 -13.62
CA PRO A 15 14.08 -0.22 -13.25
C PRO A 15 15.03 -1.32 -13.71
N ASN A 16 16.23 -0.93 -14.14
CA ASN A 16 17.30 -1.87 -14.51
C ASN A 16 18.00 -2.50 -13.29
N VAL A 17 17.72 -1.99 -12.10
CA VAL A 17 18.24 -2.51 -10.82
C VAL A 17 17.13 -3.25 -10.08
N PRO A 18 17.43 -4.33 -9.34
CA PRO A 18 16.42 -4.99 -8.52
C PRO A 18 15.92 -4.06 -7.40
N PRO A 19 14.72 -4.31 -6.85
CA PRO A 19 14.27 -3.64 -5.64
C PRO A 19 15.23 -3.93 -4.49
N HIS A 20 15.36 -2.97 -3.58
CA HIS A 20 16.24 -3.07 -2.42
C HIS A 20 15.43 -3.07 -1.12
N ILE A 21 16.01 -3.65 -0.08
CA ILE A 21 15.47 -3.55 1.28
C ILE A 21 15.83 -2.16 1.83
N PRO A 22 14.87 -1.34 2.28
CA PRO A 22 15.18 -0.04 2.87
C PRO A 22 16.03 -0.19 4.13
N GLU A 23 16.93 0.77 4.36
CA GLU A 23 17.84 0.73 5.51
C GLU A 23 17.07 0.64 6.85
N GLY A 24 17.54 -0.27 7.70
CA GLY A 24 16.97 -0.55 9.02
C GLY A 24 15.60 -1.23 9.01
N ALA A 25 14.91 -1.34 7.86
CA ALA A 25 13.51 -1.73 7.81
C ALA A 25 13.23 -3.13 8.39
N ILE A 26 14.11 -4.10 8.15
CA ILE A 26 13.98 -5.45 8.74
C ILE A 26 14.19 -5.37 10.26
N ILE A 27 15.30 -4.80 10.71
CA ILE A 27 15.66 -4.72 12.14
C ILE A 27 14.56 -4.00 12.93
N ASP A 28 14.10 -2.85 12.44
CA ASP A 28 13.04 -2.06 13.07
C ASP A 28 11.71 -2.85 13.12
N SER A 29 11.38 -3.57 12.04
CA SER A 29 10.17 -4.41 11.98
C SER A 29 10.24 -5.59 12.94
N LEU A 30 11.37 -6.31 12.98
CA LEU A 30 11.58 -7.42 13.91
C LEU A 30 11.51 -6.94 15.37
N ALA A 31 12.08 -5.77 15.67
CA ALA A 31 11.98 -5.16 16.98
C ALA A 31 10.52 -4.82 17.35
N ALA A 32 9.76 -4.22 16.43
CA ALA A 32 8.35 -3.90 16.64
C ALA A 32 7.46 -5.15 16.79
N LEU A 33 7.82 -6.25 16.12
CA LEU A 33 7.15 -7.55 16.21
C LEU A 33 7.49 -8.34 17.48
N SER A 34 8.46 -7.89 18.27
CA SER A 34 8.81 -8.54 19.53
C SER A 34 7.60 -8.62 20.46
N GLY A 35 7.27 -9.83 20.91
CA GLY A 35 6.09 -10.10 21.75
C GLY A 35 4.76 -10.20 20.99
N VAL A 36 4.73 -10.01 19.66
CA VAL A 36 3.53 -10.19 18.84
C VAL A 36 3.36 -11.67 18.50
N THR A 37 2.44 -12.34 19.18
CA THR A 37 2.23 -13.80 19.05
C THR A 37 1.71 -14.25 17.69
N ASP A 38 1.06 -13.35 16.97
CA ASP A 38 0.46 -13.62 15.66
C ASP A 38 1.48 -13.57 14.52
N ALA A 39 2.66 -13.00 14.77
CA ALA A 39 3.80 -12.94 13.87
C ALA A 39 4.57 -14.27 13.86
N VAL A 40 3.86 -15.36 13.58
CA VAL A 40 4.32 -16.73 13.77
C VAL A 40 5.54 -17.11 12.91
N PHE A 41 5.88 -16.33 11.88
CA PHE A 41 7.00 -16.60 10.98
C PHE A 41 8.25 -15.77 11.25
N MET A 42 8.19 -14.87 12.25
CA MET A 42 9.32 -14.07 12.73
C MET A 42 10.67 -14.83 12.80
N PRO A 43 10.75 -16.08 13.30
CA PRO A 43 12.04 -16.77 13.43
C PRO A 43 12.76 -17.09 12.12
N TRP A 44 12.06 -17.06 10.98
CA TRP A 44 12.61 -17.45 9.68
C TRP A 44 12.56 -16.34 8.64
N ILE A 45 11.72 -15.32 8.84
CA ILE A 45 11.28 -14.48 7.73
C ILE A 45 12.41 -13.69 7.06
N GLU A 46 13.43 -13.28 7.82
CA GLU A 46 14.60 -12.58 7.30
C GLU A 46 15.33 -13.39 6.20
N ASP A 47 15.43 -14.71 6.37
CA ASP A 47 16.09 -15.63 5.43
C ASP A 47 15.15 -16.16 4.33
N ARG A 48 13.87 -15.78 4.37
CA ARG A 48 12.82 -16.35 3.50
C ARG A 48 12.25 -15.36 2.50
N ILE A 49 12.52 -14.07 2.67
CA ILE A 49 12.00 -13.05 1.75
C ILE A 49 12.81 -12.96 0.46
N GLN A 50 12.10 -12.74 -0.65
CA GLN A 50 12.66 -12.33 -1.93
C GLN A 50 11.93 -11.08 -2.41
N LEU A 51 12.65 -10.09 -2.94
CA LEU A 51 12.04 -8.88 -3.46
C LEU A 51 11.98 -8.92 -4.98
N ILE A 52 10.85 -8.52 -5.55
CA ILE A 52 10.66 -8.36 -7.00
C ILE A 52 10.01 -7.01 -7.31
N TRP A 53 10.26 -6.50 -8.51
CA TRP A 53 9.40 -5.45 -9.06
C TRP A 53 8.07 -6.08 -9.49
N LEU A 54 6.98 -5.39 -9.16
CA LEU A 54 5.71 -5.60 -9.84
C LEU A 54 5.78 -5.08 -11.27
N GLU A 55 4.89 -5.59 -12.11
CA GLU A 55 4.70 -5.07 -13.46
C GLU A 55 4.29 -3.59 -13.39
N SER A 56 4.80 -2.78 -14.31
CA SER A 56 4.54 -1.34 -14.34
C SER A 56 3.08 -0.94 -14.52
N ASN A 57 2.24 -1.88 -14.95
CA ASN A 57 0.80 -1.70 -15.14
C ASN A 57 -0.03 -2.32 -14.00
N ASP A 58 0.61 -2.80 -12.93
CA ASP A 58 -0.09 -3.26 -11.74
C ASP A 58 -0.66 -2.05 -10.98
N ASP A 59 -1.87 -2.18 -10.43
CA ASP A 59 -2.51 -1.09 -9.68
C ASP A 59 -2.11 -1.09 -8.18
N ARG A 60 -1.37 -2.11 -7.73
CA ARG A 60 -0.91 -2.25 -6.33
C ARG A 60 0.46 -1.64 -6.15
N LEU A 61 0.67 -0.96 -5.02
CA LEU A 61 2.00 -0.49 -4.61
C LEU A 61 2.88 -1.65 -4.08
N GLY A 62 2.27 -2.64 -3.45
CA GLY A 62 2.97 -3.77 -2.86
C GLY A 62 2.15 -5.06 -2.92
N MET A 63 2.84 -6.19 -2.77
CA MET A 63 2.21 -7.48 -2.50
C MET A 63 3.09 -8.35 -1.61
N THR A 64 2.45 -9.30 -0.95
CA THR A 64 3.11 -10.45 -0.30
C THR A 64 2.54 -11.74 -0.86
N ARG A 65 3.40 -12.66 -1.30
CA ARG A 65 3.01 -13.97 -1.81
C ARG A 65 3.80 -15.07 -1.11
N PHE A 66 3.08 -16.03 -0.53
CA PHE A 66 3.67 -17.26 -0.01
C PHE A 66 3.72 -18.30 -1.13
N GLU A 67 4.92 -18.73 -1.52
CA GLU A 67 5.12 -19.57 -2.72
C GLU A 67 4.53 -20.99 -2.56
N GLU A 68 4.43 -21.47 -1.33
CA GLU A 68 3.83 -22.77 -0.98
C GLU A 68 2.30 -22.78 -1.12
N GLY A 69 1.68 -21.60 -1.32
CA GLY A 69 0.24 -21.44 -1.48
C GLY A 69 -0.56 -21.34 -0.18
N SER A 70 -1.85 -21.05 -0.31
CA SER A 70 -2.73 -20.69 0.82
C SER A 70 -3.05 -21.85 1.78
N GLY A 71 -3.15 -23.07 1.26
CA GLY A 71 -3.37 -24.27 2.08
C GLY A 71 -2.20 -24.53 3.03
N GLU A 72 -0.98 -24.47 2.48
CA GLU A 72 0.23 -24.70 3.24
C GLU A 72 0.55 -23.53 4.18
N LEU A 73 0.27 -22.29 3.77
CA LEU A 73 0.30 -21.12 4.64
C LEU A 73 -0.53 -21.34 5.92
N ASN A 74 -1.79 -21.74 5.79
CA ASN A 74 -2.68 -21.96 6.94
C ASN A 74 -2.15 -23.07 7.87
N ARG A 75 -1.65 -24.16 7.29
CA ARG A 75 -1.04 -25.26 8.05
C ARG A 75 0.21 -24.79 8.81
N ARG A 76 1.15 -24.12 8.13
CA ARG A 76 2.41 -23.63 8.71
C ARG A 76 2.16 -22.58 9.79
N ARG A 77 1.18 -21.68 9.60
CA ARG A 77 0.79 -20.71 10.65
C ARG A 77 0.27 -21.41 11.90
N ARG A 78 -0.65 -22.36 11.74
CA ARG A 78 -1.25 -23.10 12.87
C ARG A 78 -0.21 -23.92 13.63
N LEU A 79 0.72 -24.53 12.90
CA LEU A 79 1.77 -25.39 13.46
C LEU A 79 3.06 -24.64 13.82
N ARG A 80 3.12 -23.32 13.59
CA ARG A 80 4.30 -22.47 13.77
C ARG A 80 5.55 -23.06 13.11
N LEU A 81 5.41 -23.40 11.83
CA LEU A 81 6.49 -23.91 11.00
C LEU A 81 7.06 -22.80 10.13
N ASP A 82 8.27 -23.03 9.61
CA ASP A 82 8.90 -22.21 8.57
C ASP A 82 7.91 -21.91 7.44
N PRO A 83 7.71 -20.65 7.01
CA PRO A 83 6.77 -20.29 5.94
C PRO A 83 7.17 -20.78 4.55
N GLY A 84 8.41 -21.19 4.33
CA GLY A 84 8.97 -21.35 2.99
C GLY A 84 9.30 -19.99 2.37
N VAL A 85 9.60 -19.97 1.07
CA VAL A 85 9.93 -18.71 0.38
C VAL A 85 8.71 -17.80 0.34
N VAL A 86 8.92 -16.52 0.67
CA VAL A 86 7.91 -15.46 0.61
C VAL A 86 8.40 -14.37 -0.34
N THR A 87 7.62 -14.06 -1.37
CA THR A 87 7.93 -12.98 -2.30
C THR A 87 7.23 -11.70 -1.86
N ILE A 88 8.00 -10.62 -1.70
CA ILE A 88 7.52 -9.26 -1.54
C ILE A 88 7.66 -8.55 -2.90
N GLY A 89 6.54 -8.16 -3.49
CA GLY A 89 6.53 -7.35 -4.70
C GLY A 89 6.40 -5.87 -4.34
N LEU A 90 7.17 -5.01 -4.99
CA LEU A 90 7.08 -3.56 -4.87
C LEU A 90 6.84 -2.93 -6.25
N HIS A 91 6.01 -1.89 -6.32
CA HIS A 91 5.77 -1.20 -7.58
C HIS A 91 6.91 -0.22 -7.92
N PRO A 92 7.41 -0.18 -9.16
CA PRO A 92 8.48 0.75 -9.57
C PRO A 92 8.22 2.23 -9.25
N ALA A 93 6.96 2.68 -9.31
CA ALA A 93 6.56 4.05 -8.99
C ALA A 93 7.01 4.50 -7.58
N LEU A 94 7.20 3.56 -6.65
CA LEU A 94 7.65 3.85 -5.30
C LEU A 94 9.04 4.49 -5.26
N LEU A 95 9.86 4.36 -6.31
CA LEU A 95 11.16 5.03 -6.40
C LEU A 95 11.07 6.56 -6.40
N GLU A 96 9.89 7.12 -6.69
CA GLU A 96 9.63 8.56 -6.62
C GLU A 96 9.39 9.06 -5.19
N ASP A 97 9.22 8.17 -4.22
CA ASP A 97 8.91 8.48 -2.83
C ASP A 97 9.50 7.43 -1.87
N GLU A 98 10.69 7.73 -1.34
CA GLU A 98 11.42 6.84 -0.44
C GLU A 98 10.65 6.52 0.86
N MET A 99 9.88 7.48 1.39
CA MET A 99 9.11 7.26 2.61
C MET A 99 7.96 6.29 2.35
N LEU A 100 7.27 6.45 1.22
CA LEU A 100 6.24 5.51 0.79
C LEU A 100 6.83 4.15 0.42
N TYR A 101 8.00 4.10 -0.21
CA TYR A 101 8.73 2.87 -0.49
C TYR A 101 9.00 2.08 0.80
N LYS A 102 9.57 2.74 1.83
CA LYS A 102 9.82 2.11 3.13
C LYS A 102 8.53 1.68 3.81
N HIS A 103 7.48 2.51 3.78
CA HIS A 103 6.16 2.17 4.31
C HIS A 103 5.59 0.91 3.66
N THR A 104 5.57 0.85 2.32
CA THR A 104 5.05 -0.30 1.58
C THR A 104 5.86 -1.56 1.85
N PHE A 105 7.20 -1.47 1.86
CA PHE A 105 8.03 -2.62 2.22
C PHE A 105 7.71 -3.16 3.61
N VAL A 106 7.63 -2.29 4.61
CA VAL A 106 7.32 -2.69 6.00
C VAL A 106 5.93 -3.32 6.08
N HIS A 107 4.93 -2.74 5.43
CA HIS A 107 3.57 -3.28 5.37
C HIS A 107 3.56 -4.73 4.88
N GLU A 108 4.23 -4.99 3.75
CA GLU A 108 4.35 -6.33 3.17
C GLU A 108 5.22 -7.25 4.03
N PHE A 109 6.29 -6.75 4.64
CA PHE A 109 7.12 -7.54 5.56
C PHE A 109 6.34 -8.01 6.81
N LEU A 110 5.44 -7.18 7.34
CA LEU A 110 4.55 -7.60 8.43
C LEU A 110 3.57 -8.69 7.99
N HIS A 111 3.06 -8.64 6.76
CA HIS A 111 2.28 -9.74 6.19
C HIS A 111 3.10 -11.01 6.07
N ALA A 112 4.32 -10.89 5.54
CA ALA A 112 5.28 -11.97 5.37
C ALA A 112 5.62 -12.64 6.72
N SER A 113 5.66 -11.86 7.79
CA SER A 113 5.88 -12.32 9.17
C SER A 113 4.69 -13.09 9.78
N GLY A 114 3.54 -13.13 9.09
CA GLY A 114 2.36 -13.91 9.50
C GLY A 114 1.15 -13.08 9.92
N LEU A 115 1.23 -11.75 9.94
CA LEU A 115 0.08 -10.86 10.15
C LEU A 115 -0.73 -10.70 8.86
N THR A 116 -1.44 -11.74 8.45
CA THR A 116 -2.11 -11.80 7.14
C THR A 116 -3.37 -10.93 7.00
N LEU A 117 -3.74 -10.17 8.02
CA LEU A 117 -4.93 -9.32 8.04
C LEU A 117 -4.55 -7.87 8.37
N HIS A 118 -5.17 -6.92 7.67
CA HIS A 118 -5.18 -5.50 8.03
C HIS A 118 -6.02 -5.30 9.29
N SER A 119 -5.39 -5.48 10.44
CA SER A 119 -5.97 -5.23 11.75
C SER A 119 -5.44 -3.91 12.31
N PRO A 120 -6.11 -3.29 13.32
CA PRO A 120 -5.57 -2.11 13.98
C PRO A 120 -4.15 -2.29 14.48
N LYS A 121 -3.79 -3.52 14.93
CA LYS A 121 -2.44 -3.83 15.37
C LYS A 121 -1.42 -3.80 14.22
N HIS A 122 -1.80 -4.29 13.04
CA HIS A 122 -0.95 -4.22 11.84
C HIS A 122 -0.73 -2.76 11.42
N ASP A 123 -1.78 -1.94 11.45
CA ASP A 123 -1.70 -0.51 11.14
C ASP A 123 -0.80 0.24 12.14
N GLU A 124 -0.96 -0.02 13.44
CA GLU A 124 -0.13 0.56 14.50
C GLU A 124 1.35 0.19 14.35
N LEU A 125 1.64 -1.10 14.09
CA LEU A 125 3.00 -1.58 13.90
C LEU A 125 3.64 -0.95 12.66
N THR A 126 2.94 -0.96 11.53
CA THR A 126 3.41 -0.33 10.30
C THR A 126 3.71 1.14 10.54
N HIS A 127 2.79 1.87 11.19
CA HIS A 127 2.97 3.29 11.48
C HIS A 127 4.14 3.58 12.42
N SER A 128 4.38 2.71 13.41
CA SER A 128 5.49 2.87 14.36
C SER A 128 6.87 2.70 13.73
N VAL A 129 6.97 1.86 12.69
CA VAL A 129 8.24 1.53 12.02
C VAL A 129 8.48 2.43 10.80
N ALA A 130 7.44 2.60 9.99
CA ALA A 130 7.49 3.36 8.76
C ALA A 130 6.18 4.13 8.59
N PRO A 131 6.04 5.34 9.15
CA PRO A 131 4.83 6.12 9.01
C PRO A 131 4.58 6.50 7.54
N MET A 132 3.32 6.45 7.13
CA MET A 132 2.89 6.88 5.80
C MET A 132 3.22 8.37 5.59
N PRO A 133 3.79 8.77 4.42
CA PRO A 133 3.99 10.20 4.13
C PRO A 133 2.66 10.94 4.07
N LYS A 134 2.68 12.24 4.42
CA LYS A 134 1.49 13.06 4.22
C LYS A 134 1.23 13.21 2.73
N LEU A 135 -0.03 13.27 2.35
CA LEU A 135 -0.43 13.46 0.96
C LEU A 135 0.27 14.66 0.28
N LYS A 136 0.43 15.79 0.98
CA LYS A 136 1.11 16.99 0.44
C LYS A 136 2.63 16.81 0.23
N GLU A 137 3.24 15.83 0.90
CA GLU A 137 4.67 15.54 0.89
C GLU A 137 5.01 14.40 -0.11
N SER A 138 3.99 13.68 -0.61
CA SER A 138 4.16 12.56 -1.54
C SER A 138 3.63 12.90 -2.94
N PRO A 139 4.51 13.08 -3.96
CA PRO A 139 4.09 13.26 -5.35
C PRO A 139 3.29 12.05 -5.87
N LEU A 140 3.67 10.84 -5.48
CA LEU A 140 2.99 9.62 -5.90
C LEU A 140 1.56 9.56 -5.36
N LEU A 141 1.35 9.81 -4.05
CA LEU A 141 0.00 9.83 -3.48
C LEU A 141 -0.87 10.94 -4.08
N GLN A 142 -0.29 12.09 -4.40
CA GLN A 142 -1.03 13.17 -5.09
C GLN A 142 -1.48 12.74 -6.47
N ARG A 143 -0.59 12.10 -7.25
CA ARG A 143 -0.88 11.61 -8.60
C ARG A 143 -1.92 10.50 -8.58
N MET A 144 -1.81 9.54 -7.65
CA MET A 144 -2.83 8.50 -7.40
C MET A 144 -4.18 9.13 -7.08
N ARG A 145 -4.23 10.08 -6.13
CA ARG A 145 -5.47 10.79 -5.80
C ARG A 145 -6.06 11.49 -7.02
N ASN A 146 -5.25 12.21 -7.77
CA ASN A 146 -5.71 12.95 -8.94
C ASN A 146 -6.23 12.00 -10.03
N SER A 147 -5.60 10.84 -10.23
CA SER A 147 -6.08 9.78 -11.13
C SER A 147 -7.44 9.23 -10.69
N VAL A 148 -7.59 8.89 -9.39
CA VAL A 148 -8.89 8.47 -8.83
C VAL A 148 -9.96 9.54 -9.04
N LEU A 149 -9.66 10.81 -8.75
CA LEU A 149 -10.62 11.91 -8.92
C LEU A 149 -10.99 12.13 -10.39
N GLY A 150 -10.01 12.08 -11.29
CA GLY A 150 -10.22 12.23 -12.74
C GLY A 150 -11.06 11.10 -13.34
N GLY A 151 -10.97 9.87 -12.79
CA GLY A 151 -11.77 8.73 -13.23
C GLY A 151 -13.24 8.75 -12.77
N LEU A 152 -13.64 9.67 -11.88
CA LEU A 152 -15.00 9.68 -11.35
C LEU A 152 -16.00 10.32 -12.33
N LYS A 153 -17.19 9.76 -12.45
CA LYS A 153 -18.25 10.29 -13.33
C LYS A 153 -18.65 11.75 -13.02
N VAL A 154 -18.57 12.13 -11.74
CA VAL A 154 -18.94 13.48 -11.28
C VAL A 154 -17.67 14.25 -10.98
N GLN A 155 -17.42 15.30 -11.77
CA GLN A 155 -16.21 16.13 -11.71
C GLN A 155 -16.40 17.43 -10.90
N HIS A 156 -17.64 17.90 -10.75
CA HIS A 156 -17.99 19.06 -9.93
C HIS A 156 -19.21 18.75 -9.09
N TRP A 157 -19.33 19.45 -7.96
CA TRP A 157 -20.54 19.45 -7.14
C TRP A 157 -21.34 20.71 -7.42
N GLU A 158 -22.65 20.64 -7.26
CA GLU A 158 -23.54 21.80 -7.36
C GLU A 158 -24.56 21.76 -6.23
N CYS A 159 -24.73 22.88 -5.55
CA CYS A 159 -25.74 23.02 -4.50
C CYS A 159 -27.10 23.39 -5.09
N LYS A 160 -28.07 22.46 -5.00
CA LYS A 160 -29.46 22.70 -5.43
C LYS A 160 -30.16 23.87 -4.73
N ASN A 161 -29.67 24.31 -3.57
CA ASN A 161 -30.29 25.39 -2.81
C ASN A 161 -29.75 26.79 -3.13
N CYS A 162 -28.48 26.92 -3.54
CA CYS A 162 -27.87 28.24 -3.79
C CYS A 162 -27.15 28.35 -5.14
N GLY A 163 -27.16 27.29 -5.96
CA GLY A 163 -26.52 27.23 -7.28
C GLY A 163 -24.99 27.26 -7.24
N TYR A 164 -24.36 27.26 -6.06
CA TYR A 164 -22.90 27.26 -5.97
C TYR A 164 -22.34 25.94 -6.51
N SER A 165 -21.40 26.03 -7.45
CA SER A 165 -20.68 24.88 -8.00
C SER A 165 -19.18 24.98 -7.71
N TRP A 166 -18.55 23.84 -7.48
CA TRP A 166 -17.11 23.75 -7.22
C TRP A 166 -16.56 22.39 -7.66
N ASP A 167 -15.26 22.36 -7.96
CA ASP A 167 -14.58 21.16 -8.40
C ASP A 167 -14.55 20.08 -7.33
N ARG A 168 -14.59 18.82 -7.77
CA ARG A 168 -14.49 17.68 -6.87
C ARG A 168 -13.04 17.51 -6.42
N THR A 169 -12.81 17.77 -5.14
CA THR A 169 -11.51 17.58 -4.50
C THR A 169 -11.45 16.32 -3.61
N THR A 170 -12.58 15.64 -3.41
CA THR A 170 -12.70 14.47 -2.53
C THR A 170 -13.41 13.29 -3.20
N VAL A 171 -13.05 12.07 -2.80
CA VAL A 171 -13.71 10.84 -3.28
C VAL A 171 -15.16 10.76 -2.80
N ARG A 172 -15.44 11.17 -1.56
CA ARG A 172 -16.82 11.20 -1.05
C ARG A 172 -17.50 12.52 -1.41
N LYS A 173 -18.79 12.46 -1.75
CA LYS A 173 -19.63 13.65 -1.88
C LYS A 173 -19.64 14.41 -0.55
N PRO A 174 -19.38 15.72 -0.52
CA PRO A 174 -19.53 16.52 0.69
C PRO A 174 -20.96 16.43 1.23
N SER A 175 -21.12 16.41 2.55
CA SER A 175 -22.44 16.35 3.18
C SER A 175 -23.17 17.70 3.16
N ARG A 176 -22.43 18.81 3.02
CA ARG A 176 -22.93 20.19 3.06
C ARG A 176 -22.27 21.06 2.01
N CYS A 177 -23.00 22.07 1.54
CA CYS A 177 -22.48 23.08 0.61
C CYS A 177 -21.42 23.96 1.28
N HIS A 178 -20.30 24.18 0.60
CA HIS A 178 -19.21 25.03 1.09
C HIS A 178 -19.59 26.51 1.21
N LYS A 179 -20.65 26.96 0.51
CA LYS A 179 -21.12 28.35 0.53
C LYS A 179 -22.27 28.59 1.50
N CYS A 180 -23.33 27.78 1.47
CA CYS A 180 -24.54 28.01 2.26
C CYS A 180 -24.75 27.04 3.43
N ALA A 181 -23.83 26.10 3.65
CA ALA A 181 -23.85 25.07 4.69
C ALA A 181 -25.09 24.14 4.73
N ARG A 182 -26.01 24.26 3.76
CA ARG A 182 -27.16 23.36 3.60
C ARG A 182 -26.72 22.00 3.05
N PRO A 183 -27.47 20.92 3.36
CA PRO A 183 -27.23 19.61 2.76
C PRO A 183 -27.23 19.65 1.22
N LEU A 184 -26.39 18.81 0.62
CA LEU A 184 -26.18 18.71 -0.84
C LEU A 184 -26.99 17.60 -1.50
#